data_AF-A0A9D9I0G7-F1
#
_entry.id   AF-A0A9D9I0G7-F1
#
_cell.length_a   1.000
_cell.length_b   1.000
_cell.length_c   1.000
_cell.angle_alpha   90.00
_cell.angle_beta   90.00
_cell.angle_gamma   90.00
#
_symmetry.space_group_name_H-M   'P 1'
#
loop_
_entity.id
_entity.type
_entity.pdbx_description
1 polymer ?
#
loop_
_entity_poly.entity_id
_entity_poly.type
_entity_poly.pdbx_seq_one_letter_code
_entity_poly.pdbx_strand_id
1 'polypeptide(L)'
;ARKDAPKLISLDEAFAGVDDEMNIKDMFRLMVEFEFDFMLNSQILWGDYETVPSIAIYQLVRPENAKCVGVISYVWNGIIRTLVERVGDEIAES
;
A
#
# COMPACT_ATOMS: atom_id res chain seq x y z
N ALA A 1 -17.95 -19.34 -1.01
CA ALA A 1 -16.88 -18.67 -1.77
C ALA A 1 -15.96 -19.73 -2.36
N ARG A 2 -15.33 -19.49 -3.52
CA ARG A 2 -14.31 -20.41 -4.05
C ARG A 2 -13.06 -20.38 -3.15
N LYS A 3 -12.28 -21.46 -3.13
CA LYS A 3 -11.05 -21.55 -2.31
C LYS A 3 -9.96 -20.56 -2.75
N ASP A 4 -9.96 -20.17 -4.01
CA ASP A 4 -9.05 -19.24 -4.68
C ASP A 4 -9.59 -17.81 -4.75
N ALA A 5 -10.71 -17.53 -4.08
CA ALA A 5 -11.26 -16.18 -4.08
C ALA A 5 -10.36 -15.26 -3.22
N PRO A 6 -10.12 -14.01 -3.67
CA PRO A 6 -9.33 -13.05 -2.91
C PRO A 6 -9.96 -12.77 -1.55
N LYS A 7 -9.12 -12.63 -0.52
CA LYS A 7 -9.56 -12.34 0.86
C LYS A 7 -9.37 -10.85 1.11
N LEU A 8 -10.30 -10.05 0.61
CA LEU A 8 -10.15 -8.60 0.62
C LEU A 8 -10.41 -7.98 2.01
N ILE A 9 -9.50 -7.11 2.45
CA ILE A 9 -9.67 -6.19 3.57
C ILE A 9 -9.43 -4.76 3.08
N SER A 10 -10.34 -3.84 3.41
CA SER A 10 -10.15 -2.40 3.18
C SER A 10 -10.06 -1.67 4.51
N LEU A 11 -8.98 -0.91 4.74
CA LEU A 11 -8.81 -0.10 5.94
C LEU A 11 -8.77 1.38 5.58
N ASP A 12 -9.68 2.14 6.16
CA ASP A 12 -9.63 3.60 6.18
C ASP A 12 -8.83 4.04 7.41
N GLU A 13 -8.03 5.09 7.26
CA GLU A 13 -7.08 5.55 8.30
C GLU A 13 -6.26 4.39 8.89
N ALA A 14 -5.64 3.59 8.02
CA ALA A 14 -4.94 2.37 8.39
C ALA A 14 -3.90 2.62 9.50
N PHE A 15 -4.00 1.81 10.56
CA PHE A 15 -3.15 1.84 11.75
C PHE A 15 -3.15 3.17 12.53
N ALA A 16 -4.19 4.00 12.39
CA ALA A 16 -4.38 5.16 13.26
C ALA A 16 -4.37 4.75 14.75
N GLY A 17 -3.51 5.40 15.54
CA GLY A 17 -3.32 5.11 16.97
C GLY A 17 -2.38 3.94 17.28
N VAL A 18 -1.75 3.33 16.27
CA VAL A 18 -0.65 2.38 16.47
C VAL A 18 0.67 3.14 16.43
N ASP A 19 1.15 3.55 17.60
CA ASP A 19 2.39 4.31 17.76
C ASP A 19 3.58 3.38 18.04
N ASP A 20 4.08 2.69 17.02
CA ASP A 20 5.44 2.11 16.94
C ASP A 20 5.64 1.54 15.53
N GLU A 21 6.79 1.79 14.90
CA GLU A 21 7.16 1.21 13.60
C GLU A 21 7.15 -0.33 13.66
N MET A 22 7.55 -0.91 14.79
CA MET A 22 7.59 -2.37 14.97
C MET A 22 6.19 -2.99 15.02
N ASN A 23 5.23 -2.33 15.67
CA ASN A 23 3.85 -2.80 15.73
C ASN A 23 3.17 -2.74 14.36
N ILE A 24 3.40 -1.66 13.59
CA ILE A 24 2.89 -1.51 12.22
C ILE A 24 3.44 -2.62 11.31
N LYS A 25 4.75 -2.86 11.38
CA LYS A 25 5.42 -3.92 10.62
C LYS A 25 4.82 -5.29 10.93
N ASP A 26 4.55 -5.58 12.20
CA ASP A 26 3.90 -6.82 12.62
C ASP A 26 2.46 -6.95 12.10
N MET A 27 1.69 -5.86 12.06
CA MET A 27 0.35 -5.88 11.47
C MET A 27 0.39 -6.23 9.98
N PHE A 28 1.33 -5.66 9.22
CA PHE A 28 1.54 -6.06 7.82
C PHE A 28 1.95 -7.52 7.67
N ARG A 29 2.86 -8.01 8.52
CA ARG A 29 3.25 -9.42 8.54
C ARG A 29 2.04 -10.33 8.74
N LEU A 30 1.17 -10.02 9.71
CA LEU A 30 -0.04 -10.80 9.95
C LEU A 30 -1.01 -10.77 8.76
N MET A 31 -1.19 -9.61 8.11
CA MET A 31 -2.06 -9.52 6.93
C MET A 31 -1.57 -10.43 5.80
N VAL A 32 -0.26 -10.48 5.57
CA VAL A 32 0.36 -11.36 4.57
C VAL A 32 0.29 -12.83 4.97
N GLU A 33 0.56 -13.17 6.23
CA GLU A 33 0.50 -14.56 6.75
C GLU A 33 -0.92 -15.15 6.68
N PHE A 34 -1.95 -14.33 6.87
CA PHE A 34 -3.35 -14.76 6.70
C PHE A 34 -3.82 -14.76 5.23
N GLU A 35 -2.94 -14.38 4.30
CA GLU A 35 -3.19 -14.26 2.87
C GLU A 35 -4.35 -13.30 2.57
N PHE A 36 -4.37 -12.14 3.26
CA PHE A 36 -5.32 -11.08 2.95
C PHE A 36 -4.81 -10.24 1.78
N ASP A 37 -5.70 -9.99 0.81
CA ASP A 37 -5.54 -8.92 -0.16
C ASP A 37 -6.00 -7.63 0.51
N PHE A 38 -5.22 -6.56 0.46
CA PHE A 38 -5.56 -5.34 1.21
C PHE A 38 -5.51 -4.06 0.38
N MET A 39 -6.43 -3.15 0.71
CA MET A 39 -6.46 -1.78 0.21
C MET A 39 -6.48 -0.84 1.41
N LEU A 40 -5.53 0.10 1.46
CA LEU A 40 -5.33 0.97 2.63
C LEU A 40 -5.41 2.43 2.21
N ASN A 41 -5.98 3.25 3.08
CA ASN A 41 -5.82 4.70 3.05
C ASN A 41 -5.10 5.16 4.32
N SER A 42 -4.10 6.04 4.19
CA SER A 42 -3.42 6.65 5.33
C SER A 42 -2.69 7.93 4.92
N GLN A 43 -2.42 8.80 5.90
CA GLN A 43 -1.62 10.01 5.71
C GLN A 43 -0.12 9.79 5.96
N ILE A 44 0.22 8.85 6.86
CA ILE A 44 1.60 8.64 7.34
C ILE A 44 2.16 7.33 6.80
N LEU A 45 1.29 6.35 6.57
CA LEU A 45 1.66 4.99 6.22
C LEU A 45 1.76 4.80 4.70
N TRP A 46 2.86 4.20 4.27
CA TRP A 46 3.12 3.89 2.84
C TRP A 46 3.01 2.40 2.52
N GLY A 47 3.24 1.51 3.50
CA GLY A 47 3.24 0.06 3.28
C GLY A 47 4.53 -0.46 2.63
N ASP A 48 5.58 0.33 2.61
CA ASP A 48 6.93 0.01 2.11
C ASP A 48 7.79 -0.70 3.16
N TYR A 49 7.18 -1.68 3.84
CA TYR A 49 7.85 -2.53 4.82
C TYR A 49 8.31 -3.83 4.17
N GLU A 50 9.43 -4.39 4.61
CA GLU A 50 9.96 -5.69 4.15
C GLU A 50 8.97 -6.86 4.36
N THR A 51 7.99 -6.70 5.26
CA THR A 51 6.93 -7.69 5.50
C THR A 51 5.85 -7.69 4.42
N VAL A 52 5.82 -6.65 3.56
CA VAL A 52 4.91 -6.54 2.42
C VAL A 52 5.66 -6.93 1.15
N PRO A 53 5.25 -7.99 0.43
CA PRO A 53 5.98 -8.49 -0.73
C PRO A 53 5.90 -7.53 -1.92
N SER A 54 4.74 -6.90 -2.13
CA SER A 54 4.56 -5.88 -3.16
C SER A 54 3.29 -5.07 -2.87
N ILE A 55 3.33 -3.77 -3.17
CA ILE A 55 2.14 -2.92 -3.09
C ILE A 55 2.24 -1.74 -4.08
N ALA A 56 1.10 -1.37 -4.65
CA ALA A 56 0.93 -0.14 -5.39
C ALA A 56 0.56 1.01 -4.45
N ILE A 57 1.28 2.12 -4.54
CA ILE A 57 1.08 3.28 -3.67
C ILE A 57 0.69 4.48 -4.51
N TYR A 58 -0.40 5.14 -4.13
CA TYR A 58 -0.91 6.34 -4.80
C TYR A 58 -0.90 7.51 -3.84
N GLN A 59 0.04 8.43 -4.03
CA GLN A 59 0.11 9.65 -3.25
C GLN A 59 -0.76 10.73 -3.91
N LEU A 60 -1.80 11.16 -3.19
CA LEU A 60 -2.65 12.26 -3.62
C LEU A 60 -2.02 13.59 -3.20
N VAL A 61 -1.70 14.44 -4.18
CA VAL A 61 -1.09 15.75 -3.95
C VAL A 61 -2.04 16.84 -4.40
N ARG A 62 -2.33 17.78 -3.51
CA ARG A 62 -3.12 18.97 -3.82
C ARG A 62 -2.31 20.22 -3.53
N PRO A 63 -1.76 20.91 -4.55
CA PRO A 63 -1.13 22.20 -4.37
C PRO A 63 -2.10 23.22 -3.76
N GLU A 64 -1.57 24.18 -3.00
CA GLU A 64 -2.40 25.24 -2.41
C GLU A 64 -3.21 25.96 -3.49
N ASN A 65 -4.50 26.19 -3.20
CA ASN A 65 -5.46 26.84 -4.09
C ASN A 65 -5.77 26.12 -5.42
N ALA A 66 -5.22 24.92 -5.66
CA ALA A 66 -5.59 24.13 -6.83
C ALA A 66 -7.02 23.56 -6.71
N LYS A 67 -7.75 23.53 -7.83
CA LYS A 67 -9.08 22.89 -7.92
C LYS A 67 -9.01 21.40 -8.26
N CYS A 68 -7.82 20.88 -8.54
CA CYS A 68 -7.58 19.49 -8.90
C CYS A 68 -6.63 18.82 -7.89
N VAL A 69 -6.67 17.49 -7.88
CA VAL A 69 -5.76 16.61 -7.13
C VAL A 69 -4.89 15.89 -8.16
N GLY A 70 -3.58 15.95 -7.98
CA GLY A 70 -2.62 15.15 -8.73
C GLY A 70 -2.37 13.81 -8.02
N VAL A 71 -1.96 12.81 -8.80
CA VAL A 71 -1.59 11.49 -8.28
C VAL A 71 -0.15 11.21 -8.65
N ILE A 72 0.67 10.87 -7.65
CA ILE A 72 2.02 10.35 -7.86
C ILE A 72 1.97 8.86 -7.52
N SER A 73 2.41 8.03 -8.45
CA SER A 73 2.32 6.57 -8.33
C SER A 73 3.68 5.98 -8.01
N TYR A 74 3.72 5.07 -7.04
CA TYR A 74 4.90 4.27 -6.72
C TYR A 74 4.55 2.79 -6.70
N VAL A 75 5.56 1.95 -6.92
CA VAL A 75 5.49 0.52 -6.67
C VAL A 75 6.54 0.18 -5.63
N TRP A 76 6.13 -0.55 -4.60
CA TRP A 76 7.03 -1.26 -3.69
C TRP A 76 7.12 -2.72 -4.13
N ASN A 77 8.33 -3.24 -4.26
CA ASN A 77 8.60 -4.62 -4.68
C ASN A 77 9.15 -5.52 -3.55
N GLY A 78 8.97 -5.12 -2.30
CA GLY A 78 9.54 -5.82 -1.14
C GLY A 78 10.95 -5.34 -0.75
N ILE A 79 11.59 -4.53 -1.60
CA ILE A 79 12.98 -4.09 -1.39
C ILE A 79 13.14 -2.58 -1.61
N ILE A 80 12.59 -2.05 -2.71
CA ILE A 80 12.70 -0.63 -3.08
C ILE A 80 11.35 -0.08 -3.53
N ARG A 81 11.12 1.19 -3.19
CA ARG A 81 9.97 1.96 -3.65
C ARG A 81 10.38 2.79 -4.87
N THR A 82 9.81 2.49 -6.02
CA THR A 82 10.13 3.12 -7.30
C THR A 82 8.99 4.04 -7.74
N LEU A 83 9.33 5.23 -8.25
CA LEU A 83 8.37 6.13 -8.89
C LEU A 83 8.02 5.58 -10.28
N VAL A 84 6.73 5.46 -10.59
CA VAL A 84 6.25 4.93 -11.87
C VAL A 84 5.28 5.89 -12.55
N GLU A 85 5.25 5.89 -13.89
CA GLU A 85 4.23 6.64 -14.63
C GLU A 85 2.84 6.01 -14.46
N ARG A 86 2.78 4.67 -14.48
CA ARG A 86 1.56 3.92 -14.22
C ARG A 86 1.84 2.60 -13.50
N VAL A 87 1.03 2.30 -12.49
CA VAL A 87 1.07 1.01 -11.80
C VAL A 87 0.66 -0.08 -12.80
N GLY A 88 1.53 -1.06 -12.98
CA GLY A 88 1.38 -2.16 -13.93
C GLY A 88 2.45 -2.21 -15.01
N ASP A 89 3.16 -1.11 -15.24
CA ASP A 89 4.26 -1.10 -16.21
C ASP A 89 5.47 -1.92 -15.70
N GLU A 90 5.66 -2.04 -14.38
CA GLU A 90 6.66 -2.92 -13.77
C GLU A 90 6.19 -4.39 -13.60
N ILE A 91 4.88 -4.64 -13.53
CA ILE A 91 4.32 -5.98 -13.31
C ILE A 91 4.35 -6.80 -14.62
N ALA A 92 4.40 -6.13 -15.78
CA ALA A 92 4.44 -6.79 -17.08
C ALA A 92 5.82 -7.42 -17.42
N GLU A 93 6.87 -7.15 -16.63
CA GLU A 93 8.23 -7.65 -16.86
C GLU A 93 8.64 -8.83 -15.95
N SER A 94 7.73 -9.35 -15.10
CA SER A 94 7.98 -10.45 -14.15
C SER A 94 7.17 -11.70 -14.42
#